data_AF-A0A841QIH8-F1
#
_entry.id   AF-A0A841QIH8-F1
#
_cell.length_a   1.000
_cell.length_b   1.000
_cell.length_c   1.000
_cell.angle_alpha   90.00
_cell.angle_beta   90.00
_cell.angle_gamma   90.00
#
_symmetry.space_group_name_H-M   'P 1'
#
loop_
_entity.id
_entity.type
_entity.pdbx_description
1 polymer ?
#
loop_
_entity_poly.entity_id
_entity_poly.type
_entity_poly.pdbx_seq_one_letter_code
_entity_poly.pdbx_strand_id
1 'polypeptide(L)'
;MQKKQIHALLVLPLGMFLTGCATTIPQQAPLTIPSNMLLCQAAPQVPDDPTDKDLAYYILDLSNAGDDCRDKLKAIKNIEEPTNGKK
;
A
#
# COMPACT_ATOMS: atom_id res chain seq x y z
N MET A 1 -71.25 -23.99 7.70
CA MET A 1 -69.95 -24.18 8.40
C MET A 1 -68.86 -24.37 7.36
N GLN A 2 -67.99 -23.38 7.20
CA GLN A 2 -66.90 -23.31 6.21
C GLN A 2 -65.64 -24.00 6.75
N LYS A 3 -65.14 -25.05 6.10
CA LYS A 3 -63.91 -25.75 6.51
C LYS A 3 -62.76 -25.36 5.56
N LYS A 4 -61.82 -24.61 6.13
CA LYS A 4 -60.72 -23.85 5.54
C LYS A 4 -59.83 -24.64 4.56
N GLN A 5 -59.76 -24.15 3.32
CA GLN A 5 -58.75 -24.45 2.29
C GLN A 5 -57.78 -23.27 2.18
N ILE A 6 -56.77 -23.15 3.04
CA ILE A 6 -55.72 -22.11 2.88
C ILE A 6 -54.42 -22.57 3.56
N HIS A 7 -53.66 -23.49 2.96
CA HIS A 7 -52.34 -23.88 3.47
C HIS A 7 -51.26 -24.02 2.39
N ALA A 8 -51.42 -23.42 1.20
CA ALA A 8 -50.48 -23.63 0.10
C ALA A 8 -49.87 -22.36 -0.53
N LEU A 9 -50.17 -21.15 -0.04
CA LEU A 9 -49.80 -19.92 -0.77
C LEU A 9 -49.09 -18.84 0.06
N LEU A 10 -48.52 -19.20 1.21
CA LEU A 10 -47.87 -18.23 2.11
C LEU A 10 -46.41 -18.59 2.41
N VAL A 11 -45.68 -19.07 1.40
CA VAL A 11 -44.21 -19.30 1.48
C VAL A 11 -43.51 -18.78 0.23
N LEU A 12 -44.00 -17.69 -0.38
CA LEU A 12 -43.41 -17.16 -1.63
C LEU A 12 -42.94 -15.69 -1.65
N PRO A 13 -43.29 -14.74 -0.76
CA PRO A 13 -42.80 -13.37 -0.94
C PRO A 13 -41.52 -13.03 -0.15
N LEU A 14 -40.89 -13.99 0.55
CA LEU A 14 -39.72 -13.70 1.41
C LEU A 14 -38.36 -14.05 0.78
N GLY A 15 -38.29 -14.18 -0.56
CA GLY A 15 -37.03 -14.41 -1.28
C GLY A 15 -36.49 -13.20 -2.05
N MET A 16 -37.29 -12.14 -2.21
CA MET A 16 -36.98 -11.03 -3.13
C MET A 16 -36.21 -9.85 -2.51
N PHE A 17 -35.86 -9.90 -1.22
CA PHE A 17 -35.17 -8.79 -0.53
C PHE A 17 -33.63 -8.91 -0.50
N LEU A 18 -33.03 -9.87 -1.22
CA LEU A 18 -31.57 -10.06 -1.26
C LEU A 18 -30.87 -9.35 -2.42
N THR A 19 -31.51 -8.38 -3.10
CA THR A 19 -30.83 -7.50 -4.07
C THR A 19 -30.29 -6.25 -3.39
N GLY A 20 -29.29 -6.40 -2.52
CA GLY A 20 -28.52 -5.29 -1.97
C GLY A 20 -27.09 -5.77 -1.71
N CYS A 21 -26.02 -5.03 -1.95
CA CYS A 21 -25.82 -3.73 -2.59
C CYS A 21 -24.88 -3.96 -3.77
N ALA A 22 -24.99 -3.13 -4.83
CA ALA A 22 -23.91 -3.03 -5.80
C ALA A 22 -22.62 -2.73 -5.02
N THR A 23 -21.70 -3.69 -5.04
CA THR A 23 -20.34 -3.58 -4.51
C THR A 23 -19.57 -2.65 -5.46
N THR A 24 -19.91 -1.37 -5.50
CA THR A 24 -19.01 -0.36 -6.04
C THR A 24 -17.85 -0.28 -5.07
N ILE A 25 -16.87 -1.17 -5.25
CA ILE A 25 -15.55 -1.01 -4.67
C ILE A 25 -15.08 0.35 -5.22
N PRO A 26 -14.88 1.38 -4.36
CA PRO A 26 -14.33 2.63 -4.84
C PRO A 26 -13.01 2.28 -5.50
N GLN A 27 -12.91 2.53 -6.81
CA GLN A 27 -11.69 2.30 -7.56
C GLN A 27 -10.67 3.28 -6.98
N GLN A 28 -9.79 2.78 -6.11
CA GLN A 28 -8.76 3.60 -5.48
C GLN A 28 -7.93 4.19 -6.61
N ALA A 29 -7.83 5.53 -6.62
CA ALA A 29 -6.96 6.20 -7.57
C ALA A 29 -5.55 5.62 -7.39
N PRO A 30 -4.82 5.30 -8.48
CA PRO A 30 -3.47 4.79 -8.38
C PRO A 30 -2.61 5.78 -7.59
N LEU A 31 -1.90 5.27 -6.59
CA LEU A 31 -0.93 6.05 -5.84
C LEU A 31 0.20 6.43 -6.81
N THR A 32 0.38 7.74 -7.01
CA THR A 32 1.46 8.25 -7.84
C THR A 32 2.65 8.54 -6.93
N ILE A 33 3.66 7.67 -6.97
CA ILE A 33 4.94 7.93 -6.30
C ILE A 33 5.78 8.83 -7.22
N PRO A 34 6.28 9.97 -6.72
CA PRO A 34 7.07 10.86 -7.54
C PRO A 34 8.41 10.17 -7.91
N SER A 35 8.82 10.29 -9.16
CA SER A 35 9.96 9.53 -9.70
C SER A 35 11.28 9.78 -8.97
N ASN A 36 11.47 10.97 -8.39
CA ASN A 36 12.64 11.30 -7.59
C ASN A 36 12.73 10.50 -6.27
N MET A 37 11.63 9.96 -5.76
CA MET A 37 11.66 9.03 -4.62
C MET A 37 12.20 7.65 -5.02
N LEU A 38 12.10 7.28 -6.29
CA LEU A 38 12.60 6.01 -6.82
C LEU A 38 14.08 6.08 -7.20
N LEU A 39 14.68 7.27 -7.15
CA LEU A 39 16.08 7.51 -7.46
C LEU A 39 16.86 7.71 -6.15
N CYS A 40 17.65 6.71 -5.77
CA CYS A 40 18.58 6.82 -4.65
C CYS A 40 19.86 7.54 -5.07
N GLN A 41 20.54 8.17 -4.11
CA GLN A 41 21.89 8.67 -4.31
C GLN A 41 22.80 7.51 -4.77
N ALA A 42 23.64 7.80 -5.77
CA ALA A 42 24.58 6.80 -6.26
C ALA A 42 25.61 6.44 -5.19
N ALA A 43 25.98 5.16 -5.13
CA ALA A 43 27.10 4.74 -4.32
C ALA A 43 28.39 5.44 -4.78
N PRO A 44 29.28 5.85 -3.84
CA PRO A 44 30.57 6.40 -4.20
C PRO A 44 31.42 5.33 -4.91
N GLN A 45 32.31 5.78 -5.79
CA GLN A 45 33.30 4.90 -6.41
C GLN A 45 34.33 4.48 -5.36
N VAL A 46 34.76 3.22 -5.43
CA VAL A 46 35.85 2.73 -4.58
C VAL A 46 37.13 3.44 -5.02
N PRO A 47 37.85 4.10 -4.10
CA PRO A 47 39.12 4.74 -4.43
C PRO A 47 40.20 3.69 -4.75
N ASP A 48 41.01 3.95 -5.77
CA ASP A 48 42.21 3.17 -6.08
C ASP A 48 43.37 3.61 -5.17
N ASP A 49 44.06 2.66 -4.55
CA ASP A 49 45.17 2.89 -3.61
C ASP A 49 44.89 3.97 -2.54
N PRO A 50 43.81 3.83 -1.73
CA PRO A 50 43.38 4.89 -0.83
C PRO A 50 44.35 5.10 0.34
N THR A 51 44.51 6.37 0.74
CA THR A 51 45.00 6.66 2.09
C THR A 51 43.92 6.36 3.13
N ASP A 52 44.30 6.24 4.41
CA ASP A 52 43.33 6.07 5.51
C ASP A 52 42.25 7.15 5.52
N LYS A 53 42.62 8.38 5.15
CA LYS A 53 41.70 9.51 5.05
C LYS A 53 40.71 9.31 3.90
N ASP A 54 41.17 8.84 2.75
CA ASP A 54 40.30 8.60 1.59
C ASP A 54 39.32 7.46 1.86
N LEU A 55 39.80 6.41 2.54
CA LEU A 55 38.94 5.32 3.00
C LEU A 55 37.87 5.82 3.98
N ALA A 56 38.23 6.70 4.91
CA ALA A 56 37.29 7.28 5.86
C ALA A 56 36.17 8.08 5.16
N TYR A 57 36.52 8.89 4.15
CA TYR A 57 35.52 9.61 3.36
C TYR A 57 34.66 8.67 2.52
N TYR A 58 35.25 7.67 1.87
CA TYR A 58 34.52 6.65 1.12
C TYR A 58 33.46 5.95 1.98
N ILE A 59 33.81 5.54 3.21
CA ILE A 59 32.88 4.90 4.14
C ILE A 59 31.73 5.85 4.51
N LEU A 60 32.04 7.12 4.76
CA LEU A 60 31.04 8.13 5.09
C LEU A 60 30.05 8.33 3.95
N ASP A 61 30.56 8.51 2.74
CA ASP A 61 29.75 8.71 1.53
C ASP A 61 28.89 7.47 1.22
N LEU A 62 29.44 6.27 1.42
CA LEU A 62 28.71 5.02 1.24
C LEU A 62 27.57 4.88 2.25
N SER A 63 27.82 5.24 3.52
CA SER A 63 26.78 5.26 4.55
C SER A 63 25.66 6.23 4.18
N ASN A 64 26.01 7.45 3.79
CA ASN A 64 25.06 8.50 3.42
C ASN A 64 24.20 8.09 2.22
N ALA A 65 24.79 7.49 1.18
CA ALA A 65 24.05 6.99 0.02
C ALA A 65 23.07 5.87 0.43
N GLY A 66 23.47 5.01 1.37
CA GLY A 66 22.60 3.99 1.95
C GLY A 66 21.43 4.57 2.76
N ASP A 67 21.68 5.60 3.55
CA ASP A 67 20.66 6.30 4.35
C ASP A 67 19.62 6.98 3.45
N ASP A 68 20.06 7.70 2.40
CA ASP A 68 19.15 8.32 1.42
C ASP A 68 18.13 7.31 0.84
N CYS A 69 18.61 6.13 0.47
CA CYS A 69 17.75 5.11 -0.11
C CYS A 69 16.78 4.51 0.92
N ARG A 70 17.24 4.24 2.14
CA ARG A 70 16.39 3.73 3.23
C ARG A 70 15.31 4.72 3.62
N ASP A 71 15.64 6.00 3.68
CA ASP A 71 14.69 7.06 4.03
C ASP A 71 13.61 7.23 2.97
N LYS A 72 13.99 7.20 1.68
CA LYS A 72 13.04 7.19 0.56
C LYS A 72 12.11 5.98 0.60
N LEU A 73 12.65 4.78 0.81
CA LEU A 73 11.85 3.55 0.91
C LEU A 73 10.90 3.58 2.11
N LYS A 74 11.34 4.12 3.25
CA LYS A 74 10.47 4.32 4.43
C LYS A 74 9.34 5.29 4.13
N ALA A 75 9.61 6.37 3.40
CA ALA A 75 8.60 7.33 2.98
C ALA A 75 7.58 6.69 2.01
N ILE A 76 8.06 5.93 1.02
CA ILE A 76 7.22 5.16 0.09
C ILE A 76 6.31 4.20 0.86
N LYS A 77 6.86 3.46 1.82
CA LYS A 77 6.09 2.54 2.65
C LYS A 77 4.94 3.24 3.38
N ASN A 78 5.16 4.45 3.90
CA ASN A 78 4.11 5.24 4.57
C ASN A 78 3.03 5.78 3.61
N ILE A 79 3.29 5.79 2.30
CA ILE A 79 2.31 6.17 1.27
C ILE A 79 1.48 4.95 0.87
N GLU A 80 2.12 3.78 0.72
CA GLU A 80 1.50 2.51 0.35
C GLU A 80 0.68 1.88 1.47
N GLU A 81 1.11 2.03 2.73
CA GLU A 81 0.26 1.67 3.85
C GLU A 81 -0.90 2.66 3.89
N PRO A 82 -2.15 2.24 3.56
CA PRO A 82 -3.29 3.09 3.84
C PRO A 82 -3.20 3.45 5.31
N THR A 83 -3.68 4.62 5.68
CA THR A 83 -3.98 4.99 7.06
C THR A 83 -5.04 4.03 7.63
N ASN A 84 -4.68 2.75 7.79
CA ASN A 84 -5.45 1.70 8.40
C ASN A 84 -5.46 2.04 9.87
N GLY A 85 -6.45 2.86 10.23
CA GLY A 85 -6.94 3.11 11.59
C GLY A 85 -5.86 3.12 12.66
N LYS A 86 -5.21 4.27 12.87
CA LYS A 86 -4.93 4.64 14.26
C LYS A 86 -6.30 4.88 14.93
N LYS A 87 -6.84 3.82 15.55
CA LYS A 87 -7.69 3.96 16.73
C LYS A 87 -6.79 3.88 17.96
#